data_AF-A0A382XKW3-F1
#
_entry.id   AF-A0A382XKW3-F1
#
_cell.length_a   1.000
_cell.length_b   1.000
_cell.length_c   1.000
_cell.angle_alpha   90.00
_cell.angle_beta   90.00
_cell.angle_gamma   90.00
#
_symmetry.space_group_name_H-M   'P 1'
#
loop_
_entity.id
_entity.type
_entity.pdbx_description
1 polymer ?
#
loop_
_entity_poly.entity_id
_entity_poly.type
_entity_poly.pdbx_seq_one_letter_code
_entity_poly.pdbx_strand_id
1 'polypeptide(L)'
;MKNSLTILFLFLSIFWSAEMFADEYADISPQLTLCFTCHGQNGVSTQPKYPIIAGQHFYYLYVQLKDFKSGYRASEIMGPMAKLLGKNQMKALAKFFSEQKWPNIGYRPIEERDQLGETSAASGQCVQCHLGGYEGDSRIPRLAGQYPEYLNNTMLDFK
;
A
#
# COMPACT_ATOMS: atom_id res chain seq x y z
N MET A 1 -65.75 19.18 -10.69
CA MET A 1 -65.43 18.76 -12.08
C MET A 1 -64.05 19.30 -12.43
N LYS A 2 -63.22 18.45 -13.05
CA LYS A 2 -61.87 18.67 -13.60
C LYS A 2 -60.69 18.24 -12.71
N ASN A 3 -60.49 16.93 -12.74
CA ASN A 3 -59.23 16.17 -12.79
C ASN A 3 -57.94 17.00 -12.90
N SER A 4 -56.99 16.76 -11.99
CA SER A 4 -55.57 16.81 -12.36
C SER A 4 -55.00 15.40 -12.31
N LEU A 5 -54.58 15.00 -13.49
CA LEU A 5 -54.20 13.69 -13.94
C LEU A 5 -52.72 13.47 -13.61
N THR A 6 -52.46 12.35 -12.98
CA THR A 6 -51.20 11.60 -12.89
C THR A 6 -50.23 11.91 -14.03
N ILE A 7 -49.09 12.53 -13.73
CA ILE A 7 -47.89 12.46 -14.57
C ILE A 7 -46.85 11.66 -13.79
N LEU A 8 -46.98 10.34 -13.95
CA LEU A 8 -45.98 9.35 -13.65
C LEU A 8 -44.88 9.49 -14.72
N PHE A 9 -43.87 10.33 -14.45
CA PHE A 9 -42.66 10.35 -15.29
C PHE A 9 -41.88 9.06 -15.02
N LEU A 10 -42.00 8.14 -15.99
CA LEU A 10 -41.14 6.99 -16.21
C LEU A 10 -39.66 7.42 -16.21
N PHE A 11 -38.98 7.32 -15.07
CA PHE A 11 -37.52 7.28 -15.01
C PHE A 11 -37.07 5.87 -15.38
N LEU A 12 -37.08 5.61 -16.69
CA LEU A 12 -36.56 4.39 -17.29
C LEU A 12 -35.03 4.41 -17.17
N SER A 13 -34.53 3.65 -16.18
CA SER A 13 -33.26 2.91 -16.19
C SER A 13 -32.01 3.61 -16.72
N ILE A 14 -31.27 4.24 -15.82
CA ILE A 14 -29.80 4.28 -15.87
C ILE A 14 -29.29 3.59 -14.60
N PHE A 15 -29.47 2.27 -14.54
CA PHE A 15 -28.67 1.39 -13.69
C PHE A 15 -27.46 0.97 -14.52
N TRP A 16 -26.56 1.90 -14.82
CA TRP A 16 -25.35 1.61 -15.58
C TRP A 16 -24.15 1.52 -14.63
N SER A 17 -23.63 0.28 -14.52
CA SER A 17 -22.25 -0.08 -14.23
C SER A 17 -21.64 0.31 -12.88
N ALA A 18 -22.28 -0.01 -11.75
CA ALA A 18 -21.57 -0.08 -10.46
C ALA A 18 -20.98 -1.48 -10.15
N GLU A 19 -21.46 -2.54 -10.81
CA GLU A 19 -21.12 -3.92 -10.44
C GLU A 19 -19.87 -4.50 -11.12
N MET A 20 -19.30 -3.84 -12.14
CA MET A 20 -18.16 -4.39 -12.89
C MET A 20 -16.79 -4.26 -12.20
N PHE A 21 -16.68 -3.50 -11.11
CA PHE A 21 -15.39 -3.27 -10.43
C PHE A 21 -15.14 -4.22 -9.24
N ALA A 22 -16.15 -4.97 -8.78
CA ALA A 22 -16.00 -5.84 -7.63
C ALA A 22 -15.23 -7.15 -7.92
N ASP A 23 -15.05 -7.50 -9.19
CA ASP A 23 -14.57 -8.84 -9.58
C ASP A 23 -13.09 -8.93 -9.98
N GLU A 24 -12.37 -7.80 -10.14
CA GLU A 24 -10.98 -7.84 -10.63
C GLU A 24 -10.03 -8.64 -9.71
N TYR A 25 -10.33 -8.68 -8.41
CA TYR A 25 -9.49 -9.31 -7.40
C TYR A 25 -10.14 -10.51 -6.70
N ALA A 26 -11.27 -11.02 -7.20
CA ALA A 26 -11.99 -12.14 -6.60
C ALA A 26 -11.09 -13.38 -6.44
N ASP A 27 -10.29 -13.69 -7.46
CA ASP A 27 -9.35 -14.82 -7.48
C ASP A 27 -8.25 -14.75 -6.42
N ILE A 28 -7.98 -13.56 -5.86
CA ILE A 28 -6.96 -13.35 -4.82
C ILE A 28 -7.53 -12.95 -3.45
N SER A 29 -8.86 -13.02 -3.28
CA SER A 29 -9.53 -12.64 -2.04
C SER A 29 -8.99 -13.37 -0.78
N PRO A 30 -8.68 -14.69 -0.81
CA PRO A 30 -8.08 -15.36 0.34
C PRO A 30 -6.70 -14.79 0.72
N GLN A 31 -5.88 -14.44 -0.27
CA GLN A 31 -4.55 -13.86 -0.08
C GLN A 31 -4.66 -12.45 0.50
N LEU A 32 -5.59 -11.64 -0.01
CA LEU A 32 -5.86 -10.30 0.53
C LEU A 32 -6.24 -10.36 2.01
N THR A 33 -7.14 -11.28 2.38
CA THR A 33 -7.55 -11.48 3.77
C THR A 33 -6.36 -11.81 4.68
N LEU A 34 -5.43 -12.65 4.21
CA LEU A 34 -4.20 -12.95 4.93
C LEU A 34 -3.30 -11.73 5.08
N CYS A 35 -3.10 -10.95 4.01
CA CYS A 35 -2.31 -9.72 4.05
C CYS A 35 -2.87 -8.72 5.08
N PHE A 36 -4.20 -8.56 5.12
CA PHE A 36 -4.87 -7.60 6.01
C PHE A 36 -4.68 -7.93 7.50
N THR A 37 -4.39 -9.18 7.84
CA THR A 37 -4.18 -9.62 9.23
C THR A 37 -3.03 -8.85 9.90
N CYS A 38 -1.96 -8.56 9.15
CA CYS A 38 -0.81 -7.81 9.66
C CYS A 38 -0.72 -6.39 9.10
N HIS A 39 -1.03 -6.22 7.81
CA HIS A 39 -0.92 -4.92 7.14
C HIS A 39 -2.18 -4.07 7.23
N GLY A 40 -3.19 -4.51 7.98
CA GLY A 40 -4.46 -3.83 8.14
C GLY A 40 -5.34 -3.83 6.88
N GLN A 41 -6.57 -3.35 7.03
CA GLN A 41 -7.52 -3.31 5.93
C GLN A 41 -6.97 -2.48 4.77
N ASN A 42 -7.01 -3.03 3.56
CA ASN A 42 -6.46 -2.42 2.35
C ASN A 42 -4.97 -2.05 2.43
N GLY A 43 -4.20 -2.64 3.38
CA GLY A 43 -2.78 -2.36 3.54
C GLY A 43 -2.46 -1.11 4.38
N VAL A 44 -3.46 -0.58 5.09
CA VAL A 44 -3.32 0.50 6.07
C VAL A 44 -3.08 -0.13 7.45
N SER A 45 -1.82 -0.40 7.78
CA SER A 45 -1.45 -1.00 9.05
C SER A 45 -1.84 -0.09 10.21
N THR A 46 -2.31 -0.68 11.32
CA THR A 46 -2.55 0.00 12.59
C THR A 46 -1.46 -0.27 13.62
N GLN A 47 -0.47 -1.13 13.28
CA GLN A 47 0.62 -1.53 14.16
C GLN A 47 1.96 -1.03 13.60
N PRO A 48 2.72 -0.19 14.33
CA PRO A 48 3.94 0.44 13.80
C PRO A 48 5.03 -0.49 13.30
N LYS A 49 5.10 -1.73 13.82
CA LYS A 49 6.03 -2.77 13.38
C LYS A 49 5.73 -3.34 11.99
N TYR A 50 4.48 -3.27 11.53
CA TYR A 50 4.07 -3.76 10.21
C TYR A 50 3.94 -2.58 9.25
N PRO A 51 4.61 -2.62 8.09
CA PRO A 51 4.60 -1.49 7.19
C PRO A 51 3.22 -1.27 6.59
N ILE A 52 2.91 0.00 6.35
CA ILE A 52 1.87 0.41 5.40
C ILE A 52 2.34 -0.01 4.00
N ILE A 53 1.47 -0.73 3.30
CA ILE A 53 1.71 -1.16 1.91
C ILE A 53 0.71 -0.53 0.94
N ALA A 54 -0.36 0.08 1.47
CA ALA A 54 -1.32 0.87 0.70
C ALA A 54 -0.63 2.05 -0.01
N GLY A 55 -0.88 2.21 -1.31
CA GLY A 55 -0.33 3.31 -2.12
C GLY A 55 1.19 3.23 -2.35
N GLN A 56 1.82 2.10 -2.02
CA GLN A 56 3.21 1.85 -2.35
C GLN A 56 3.35 1.45 -3.83
N HIS A 57 4.51 1.71 -4.43
CA HIS A 57 4.72 1.47 -5.86
C HIS A 57 4.58 -0.01 -6.24
N PHE A 58 3.88 -0.26 -7.36
CA PHE A 58 3.64 -1.60 -7.90
C PHE A 58 4.92 -2.43 -8.04
N TYR A 59 5.94 -1.88 -8.70
CA TYR A 59 7.18 -2.63 -8.97
C TYR A 59 7.95 -2.92 -7.69
N TYR A 60 8.02 -1.97 -6.76
CA TYR A 60 8.59 -2.20 -5.44
C TYR A 60 7.87 -3.35 -4.71
N LEU A 61 6.53 -3.30 -4.59
CA LEU A 61 5.75 -4.35 -3.92
C LEU A 61 5.99 -5.74 -4.56
N TYR A 62 5.97 -5.80 -5.88
CA TYR A 62 6.21 -7.05 -6.60
C TYR A 62 7.63 -7.59 -6.38
N VAL A 63 8.64 -6.72 -6.41
CA VAL A 63 10.04 -7.11 -6.13
C VAL A 63 10.18 -7.58 -4.70
N GLN A 64 9.59 -6.89 -3.72
CA GLN A 64 9.67 -7.33 -2.32
C GLN A 64 9.07 -8.73 -2.11
N LEU A 65 7.91 -9.02 -2.69
CA LEU A 65 7.31 -10.36 -2.61
C LEU A 65 8.22 -11.42 -3.25
N LYS A 66 8.83 -11.12 -4.40
CA LYS A 66 9.80 -12.03 -5.03
C LYS A 66 11.04 -12.26 -4.16
N ASP A 67 11.56 -11.20 -3.55
CA ASP A 67 12.78 -11.27 -2.77
C ASP A 67 12.56 -12.03 -1.45
N PHE A 68 11.40 -11.85 -0.81
CA PHE A 68 11.00 -12.70 0.31
C PHE A 68 10.81 -14.16 -0.09
N LYS A 69 10.17 -14.41 -1.24
CA LYS A 69 9.94 -15.78 -1.74
C LYS A 69 11.25 -16.52 -2.02
N SER A 70 12.21 -15.83 -2.63
CA SER A 70 13.52 -16.39 -3.00
C SER A 70 14.53 -16.41 -1.85
N GLY A 71 14.31 -15.62 -0.81
CA GLY A 71 15.23 -15.47 0.31
C GLY A 71 16.27 -14.38 0.12
N TYR A 72 16.28 -13.64 -1.01
CA TYR A 72 17.13 -12.47 -1.18
C TYR A 72 16.84 -11.37 -0.15
N ARG A 73 15.58 -11.29 0.31
CA ARG A 73 15.22 -10.55 1.52
C ARG A 73 14.80 -11.53 2.59
N ALA A 74 15.59 -11.64 3.66
CA ALA A 74 15.28 -12.51 4.78
C ALA A 74 14.11 -11.93 5.61
N SER A 75 13.18 -12.78 6.02
CA SER A 75 12.15 -12.46 7.01
C SER A 75 11.51 -13.74 7.52
N GLU A 76 11.50 -13.93 8.84
CA GLU A 76 10.83 -15.06 9.48
C GLU A 76 9.31 -15.03 9.29
N ILE A 77 8.75 -13.83 9.06
CA ILE A 77 7.31 -13.63 8.87
C ILE A 77 6.98 -13.63 7.37
N MET A 78 7.56 -12.73 6.60
CA MET A 78 7.17 -12.54 5.19
C MET A 78 7.72 -13.62 4.26
N GLY A 79 8.83 -14.28 4.60
CA GLY A 79 9.38 -15.38 3.81
C GLY A 79 8.37 -16.52 3.62
N PRO A 80 7.86 -17.13 4.71
CA PRO A 80 6.79 -18.14 4.63
C PRO A 80 5.55 -17.66 3.89
N MET A 81 5.10 -16.41 4.11
CA MET A 81 3.93 -15.85 3.42
C MET A 81 4.14 -15.77 1.90
N ALA A 82 5.30 -15.26 1.46
CA ALA A 82 5.62 -15.14 0.04
C ALA A 82 5.85 -16.50 -0.65
N LYS A 83 6.29 -17.52 0.09
CA LYS A 83 6.46 -18.89 -0.43
C LYS A 83 5.14 -19.49 -0.93
N LEU A 84 4.01 -19.14 -0.32
CA LEU A 84 2.68 -19.61 -0.71
C LEU A 84 2.15 -18.98 -2.02
N LEU A 85 2.76 -17.89 -2.48
CA LEU A 85 2.23 -17.11 -3.60
C LEU A 85 2.80 -17.55 -4.95
N GLY A 86 1.93 -17.72 -5.95
CA GLY A 86 2.30 -17.82 -7.36
C GLY A 86 2.69 -16.45 -7.95
N LYS A 87 3.35 -16.47 -9.12
CA LYS A 87 3.77 -15.25 -9.82
C LYS A 87 2.61 -14.28 -10.11
N ASN A 88 1.48 -14.82 -10.57
CA ASN A 88 0.31 -14.00 -10.92
C ASN A 88 -0.36 -13.41 -9.67
N GLN A 89 -0.43 -14.18 -8.57
CA GLN A 89 -0.93 -13.68 -7.28
C GLN A 89 -0.05 -12.54 -6.75
N MET A 90 1.28 -12.68 -6.79
CA MET A 90 2.18 -11.60 -6.36
C MET A 90 1.98 -10.31 -7.18
N LYS A 91 1.77 -10.43 -8.49
CA LYS A 91 1.46 -9.27 -9.34
C LYS A 91 0.10 -8.65 -9.00
N ALA A 92 -0.93 -9.48 -8.83
CA ALA A 92 -2.27 -8.99 -8.51
C ALA A 92 -2.31 -8.30 -7.13
N LEU A 93 -1.62 -8.85 -6.13
CA LEU A 93 -1.47 -8.21 -4.82
C LEU A 93 -0.71 -6.88 -4.92
N ALA A 94 0.40 -6.84 -5.67
CA ALA A 94 1.14 -5.61 -5.90
C ALA A 94 0.29 -4.54 -6.58
N LYS A 95 -0.53 -4.93 -7.58
CA LYS A 95 -1.49 -4.03 -8.26
C LYS A 95 -2.51 -3.49 -7.27
N PHE A 96 -3.21 -4.39 -6.57
CA PHE A 96 -4.23 -4.03 -5.59
C PHE A 96 -3.73 -3.00 -4.58
N PHE A 97 -2.60 -3.27 -3.92
CA PHE A 97 -2.08 -2.38 -2.88
C PHE A 97 -1.56 -1.05 -3.45
N SER A 98 -0.98 -1.06 -4.65
CA SER A 98 -0.50 0.17 -5.30
C SER A 98 -1.61 1.14 -5.70
N GLU A 99 -2.82 0.64 -5.91
CA GLU A 99 -3.99 1.46 -6.25
C GLU A 99 -4.68 2.07 -5.02
N GLN A 100 -4.27 1.64 -3.81
CA GLN A 100 -4.82 2.20 -2.58
C GLN A 100 -4.26 3.60 -2.31
N LYS A 101 -5.01 4.40 -1.55
CA LYS A 101 -4.53 5.71 -1.12
C LYS A 101 -3.55 5.55 0.04
N TRP A 102 -2.43 6.27 -0.02
CA TRP A 102 -1.54 6.36 1.13
C TRP A 102 -2.28 7.00 2.32
N PRO A 103 -2.27 6.39 3.52
CA PRO A 103 -3.00 6.88 4.67
C PRO A 103 -2.27 8.01 5.38
N ASN A 104 -3.01 8.83 6.13
CA ASN A 104 -2.43 9.71 7.14
C ASN A 104 -2.47 8.99 8.50
N ILE A 105 -1.31 8.66 9.05
CA ILE A 105 -1.18 7.97 10.34
C ILE A 105 -1.18 8.91 11.56
N GLY A 106 -1.31 10.22 11.34
CA GLY A 106 -1.32 11.21 12.43
C GLY A 106 0.02 11.31 13.18
N TYR A 107 1.09 10.70 12.67
CA TYR A 107 2.41 10.81 13.26
C TYR A 107 2.89 12.26 13.17
N ARG A 108 3.34 12.79 14.31
CA ARG A 108 3.95 14.11 14.40
C ARG A 108 5.39 13.94 14.86
N PRO A 109 6.36 14.45 14.11
CA PRO A 109 7.72 14.37 14.55
C PRO A 109 7.99 15.28 15.75
N ILE A 110 9.11 15.02 16.41
CA ILE A 110 9.66 15.87 17.46
C ILE A 110 10.41 17.00 16.76
N GLU A 111 9.99 18.24 16.96
CA GLU A 111 10.51 19.42 16.25
C GLU A 111 12.03 19.54 16.38
N GLU A 112 12.60 19.25 17.55
CA GLU A 112 14.06 19.30 17.74
C GLU A 112 14.82 18.27 16.89
N ARG A 113 14.17 17.17 16.48
CA ARG A 113 14.78 16.10 15.68
C ARG A 113 14.55 16.28 14.19
N ASP A 114 13.62 17.13 13.76
CA ASP A 114 13.30 17.33 12.35
C ASP A 114 14.50 17.86 11.57
N GLN A 115 15.12 18.93 12.08
CA GLN A 115 16.27 19.52 11.41
C GLN A 115 17.47 18.55 11.33
N LEU A 116 17.67 17.76 12.38
CA LEU A 116 18.72 16.74 12.40
C LEU A 116 18.41 15.60 11.41
N GLY A 117 17.15 15.18 11.34
CA GLY A 117 16.64 14.18 10.38
C GLY A 117 16.88 14.63 8.95
N GLU A 118 16.48 15.86 8.60
CA GLU A 118 16.67 16.41 7.25
C GLU A 118 18.16 16.54 6.90
N THR A 119 18.98 17.02 7.84
CA THR A 119 20.45 17.11 7.63
C THR A 119 21.06 15.74 7.39
N SER A 120 20.61 14.73 8.13
CA SER A 120 21.08 13.34 7.99
C SER A 120 20.64 12.75 6.66
N ALA A 121 19.39 12.96 6.25
CA ALA A 121 18.85 12.49 4.98
C ALA A 121 19.53 13.15 3.77
N ALA A 122 19.83 14.45 3.86
CA ALA A 122 20.61 15.16 2.86
C ALA A 122 22.05 14.61 2.76
N SER A 123 22.70 14.39 3.90
CA SER A 123 24.07 13.84 3.96
C SER A 123 24.14 12.41 3.41
N GLY A 124 23.12 11.60 3.68
CA GLY A 124 22.95 10.26 3.13
C GLY A 124 22.47 10.24 1.67
N GLN A 125 22.30 11.40 1.04
CA GLN A 125 21.84 11.53 -0.34
C GLN A 125 20.53 10.80 -0.63
N CYS A 126 19.67 10.65 0.39
CA CYS A 126 18.47 9.81 0.30
C CYS A 126 17.52 10.29 -0.82
N VAL A 127 17.44 11.60 -1.00
CA VAL A 127 16.58 12.25 -2.02
C VAL A 127 17.00 11.96 -3.46
N GLN A 128 18.24 11.50 -3.70
CA GLN A 128 18.69 11.18 -5.06
C GLN A 128 18.02 9.94 -5.63
N CYS A 129 17.55 9.05 -4.75
CA CYS A 129 16.75 7.91 -5.13
C CYS A 129 15.28 8.11 -4.70
N HIS A 130 15.03 8.47 -3.44
CA HIS A 130 13.67 8.56 -2.90
C HIS A 130 12.90 9.82 -3.32
N LEU A 131 13.50 10.67 -4.15
CA LEU A 131 12.91 11.89 -4.71
C LEU A 131 12.49 12.91 -3.64
N GLY A 132 12.02 14.07 -4.10
CA GLY A 132 11.49 15.13 -3.24
C GLY A 132 10.31 14.64 -2.41
N GLY A 133 10.34 14.92 -1.11
CA GLY A 133 9.31 14.45 -0.18
C GLY A 133 9.37 12.96 0.13
N TYR A 134 10.42 12.24 -0.27
CA TYR A 134 10.64 10.81 0.00
C TYR A 134 9.53 9.88 -0.55
N GLU A 135 8.93 10.27 -1.68
CA GLU A 135 7.84 9.53 -2.31
C GLU A 135 8.32 8.35 -3.15
N GLY A 136 9.56 8.37 -3.61
CA GLY A 136 10.13 7.34 -4.48
C GLY A 136 9.43 7.24 -5.85
N ASP A 137 9.80 6.21 -6.60
CA ASP A 137 9.32 5.94 -7.96
C ASP A 137 9.51 4.46 -8.27
N SER A 138 8.46 3.78 -8.75
CA SER A 138 8.53 2.46 -9.37
C SER A 138 9.14 1.39 -8.47
N ARG A 139 10.46 1.20 -8.51
CA ARG A 139 11.20 0.24 -7.65
C ARG A 139 11.77 0.89 -6.40
N ILE A 140 11.84 2.21 -6.37
CA ILE A 140 12.33 2.99 -5.24
C ILE A 140 11.13 3.27 -4.34
N PRO A 141 11.11 2.77 -3.09
CA PRO A 141 9.91 2.86 -2.26
C PRO A 141 9.65 4.27 -1.76
N ARG A 142 8.36 4.57 -1.56
CA ARG A 142 7.92 5.65 -0.68
C ARG A 142 8.36 5.37 0.76
N LEU A 143 9.07 6.33 1.36
CA LEU A 143 9.41 6.34 2.79
C LEU A 143 8.46 7.28 3.56
N ALA A 144 7.97 8.32 2.89
CA ALA A 144 7.14 9.36 3.49
C ALA A 144 5.84 8.82 4.08
N GLY A 145 5.62 9.12 5.37
CA GLY A 145 4.42 8.70 6.10
C GLY A 145 4.41 7.22 6.48
N GLN A 146 5.53 6.51 6.34
CA GLN A 146 5.70 5.18 6.91
C GLN A 146 6.02 5.27 8.41
N TYR A 147 5.78 4.19 9.14
CA TYR A 147 6.13 4.13 10.56
C TYR A 147 7.65 4.25 10.80
N PRO A 148 8.10 5.14 11.71
CA PRO A 148 9.51 5.27 12.06
C PRO A 148 10.14 3.98 12.59
N GLU A 149 9.38 3.18 13.35
CA GLU A 149 9.83 1.87 13.85
C GLU A 149 10.18 0.91 12.71
N TYR A 150 9.28 0.77 11.73
CA TYR A 150 9.54 -0.03 10.54
C TYR A 150 10.74 0.48 9.73
N LEU A 151 10.83 1.80 9.50
CA LEU A 151 11.94 2.40 8.75
C LEU A 151 13.27 2.17 9.46
N ASN A 152 13.32 2.36 10.78
CA ASN A 152 14.51 2.12 11.58
C ASN A 152 14.98 0.67 11.47
N ASN A 153 14.08 -0.29 11.66
CA ASN A 153 14.42 -1.72 11.54
C ASN A 153 14.91 -2.05 10.12
N THR A 154 14.23 -1.53 9.10
CA THR A 154 14.64 -1.73 7.70
C THR A 154 16.02 -1.15 7.41
N MET A 155 16.36 0.02 7.94
CA MET A 155 17.70 0.61 7.80
C MET A 155 18.78 -0.20 8.53
N LEU A 156 18.45 -0.83 9.65
CA LEU A 156 19.36 -1.72 10.38
C LEU A 156 19.61 -3.03 9.63
N ASP A 157 18.61 -3.54 8.90
CA ASP A 157 18.74 -4.75 8.07
C ASP A 157 19.68 -4.55 6.85
N PHE A 158 19.99 -3.31 6.47
CA PHE A 158 20.91 -2.98 5.36
C PHE A 158 22.39 -2.86 5.78
N LYS A 159 22.71 -3.00 7.07
CA LYS A 159 24.08 -2.95 7.58
C LYS A 159 24.76 -4.31 7.49
#